data_AF-A0A5B7G779-F1
#
_entry.id   AF-A0A5B7G779-F1
#
_cell.length_a   1.000
_cell.length_b   1.000
_cell.length_c   1.000
_cell.angle_alpha   90.00
_cell.angle_beta   90.00
_cell.angle_gamma   90.00
#
_symmetry.space_group_name_H-M   'P 1'
#
loop_
_entity.id
_entity.type
_entity.pdbx_description
1 polymer ?
#
loop_
_entity_poly.entity_id
_entity_poly.type
_entity_poly.pdbx_seq_one_letter_code
_entity_poly.pdbx_strand_id
1 'polypeptide(L)'
;MALKTSDRAFVVANAQHDCPIIFVNEGFCRMSGFSRADVMQRTCTCDFLYGPMTSSQAIQQVQNALATAQEVLVEALYYKKDGECSCVCSQNFRI
;
A
#
# COMPACT_ATOMS: atom_id res chain seq x y z
N MET A 1 -9.38 27.26 -11.77
CA MET A 1 -8.24 26.35 -11.98
C MET A 1 -8.18 25.39 -10.81
N ALA A 2 -8.67 24.15 -10.96
CA ALA A 2 -8.43 23.13 -9.94
C ALA A 2 -6.97 22.68 -10.09
N LEU A 3 -6.18 22.83 -9.02
CA LEU A 3 -4.87 22.20 -8.95
C LEU A 3 -5.11 20.71 -9.14
N LYS A 4 -4.51 20.14 -10.19
CA LYS A 4 -4.57 18.72 -10.48
C LYS A 4 -3.75 18.03 -9.40
N THR A 5 -4.39 17.74 -8.27
CA THR A 5 -3.79 17.03 -7.14
C THR A 5 -3.22 15.74 -7.70
N SER A 6 -1.93 15.48 -7.49
CA SER A 6 -1.27 14.29 -8.01
C SER A 6 -2.11 13.05 -7.65
N ASP A 7 -2.57 12.29 -8.65
CA ASP A 7 -3.32 11.02 -8.47
C ASP A 7 -2.49 9.89 -7.83
N ARG A 8 -1.29 10.22 -7.31
CA ARG A 8 -0.41 9.25 -6.68
C ARG A 8 -0.98 8.85 -5.31
N ALA A 9 -1.16 7.56 -5.10
CA ALA A 9 -1.45 6.97 -3.81
C ALA A 9 -0.14 6.59 -3.11
N PHE A 10 0.07 7.03 -1.87
CA PHE A 10 1.22 6.62 -1.08
C PHE A 10 0.97 6.68 0.43
N VAL A 11 1.73 5.86 1.15
CA VAL A 11 1.83 5.84 2.61
C VAL A 11 3.28 6.08 3.00
N VAL A 12 3.51 6.59 4.21
CA VAL A 12 4.85 6.65 4.83
C VAL A 12 4.78 5.89 6.13
N ALA A 13 5.78 5.07 6.40
CA ALA A 13 5.86 4.25 7.59
C ALA A 13 7.16 4.50 8.35
N ASN A 14 7.12 4.27 9.66
CA ASN A 14 8.31 4.33 10.48
C ASN A 14 9.09 3.02 10.37
N ALA A 15 10.24 3.01 9.69
CA ALA A 15 11.07 1.81 9.56
C ALA A 15 11.54 1.20 10.91
N GLN A 16 11.41 1.95 12.01
CA GLN A 16 11.71 1.46 13.36
C GLN A 16 10.46 0.85 13.99
N HIS A 17 10.50 -0.47 14.25
CA HIS A 17 9.43 -1.32 14.83
C HIS A 17 8.29 -1.66 13.87
N ASP A 18 8.26 -2.85 13.27
CA ASP A 18 7.16 -3.40 12.43
C ASP A 18 6.59 -2.49 11.31
N CYS A 19 7.27 -1.39 11.00
CA CYS A 19 6.93 -0.46 9.94
C CYS A 19 5.47 0.06 9.97
N PRO A 20 4.98 0.67 11.08
CA PRO A 20 3.65 1.22 11.15
C PRO A 20 3.53 2.44 10.25
N ILE A 21 2.42 2.53 9.56
CA ILE A 21 2.05 3.68 8.74
C ILE A 21 1.83 4.89 9.66
N ILE A 22 2.65 5.91 9.47
CA ILE A 22 2.60 7.19 10.19
C ILE A 22 1.99 8.31 9.34
N PHE A 23 1.80 8.08 8.04
CA PHE A 23 1.13 9.02 7.16
C PHE A 23 0.46 8.29 5.99
N VAL A 24 -0.72 8.78 5.60
CA VAL A 24 -1.43 8.33 4.40
C VAL A 24 -2.07 9.53 3.70
N ASN A 25 -1.87 9.60 2.39
CA ASN A 25 -2.44 10.65 1.56
C ASN A 25 -3.88 10.33 1.12
N GLU A 26 -4.60 11.33 0.64
CA GLU A 26 -5.98 11.13 0.17
C GLU A 26 -6.07 10.24 -1.08
N GLY A 27 -5.03 10.22 -1.91
CA GLY A 27 -4.97 9.36 -3.10
C GLY A 27 -5.09 7.88 -2.72
N PHE A 28 -4.37 7.46 -1.69
CA PHE A 28 -4.46 6.09 -1.16
C PHE A 28 -5.84 5.79 -0.58
N CYS A 29 -6.41 6.71 0.19
CA CYS A 29 -7.76 6.51 0.75
C CYS A 29 -8.82 6.35 -0.35
N ARG A 30 -8.77 7.18 -1.40
CA ARG A 30 -9.69 7.08 -2.55
C ARG A 30 -9.48 5.79 -3.34
N MET A 31 -8.24 5.39 -3.58
CA MET A 31 -7.90 4.16 -4.31
C MET A 31 -8.38 2.91 -3.55
N SER A 32 -8.10 2.83 -2.26
CA SER A 32 -8.33 1.65 -1.43
C SER A 32 -9.74 1.56 -0.82
N GLY A 33 -10.44 2.70 -0.71
CA GLY A 33 -11.72 2.78 0.00
C GLY A 33 -11.59 2.78 1.53
N PHE A 34 -10.36 2.74 2.06
CA PHE A 34 -10.11 2.85 3.49
C PHE A 34 -9.99 4.32 3.93
N SER A 35 -10.53 4.63 5.10
CA SER A 35 -10.34 5.96 5.69
C SER A 35 -8.93 6.09 6.26
N ARG A 36 -8.48 7.33 6.51
CA ARG A 36 -7.20 7.57 7.19
C ARG A 36 -7.15 6.84 8.54
N ALA A 37 -8.23 6.87 9.31
CA ALA A 37 -8.31 6.19 10.60
C ALA A 37 -8.19 4.67 10.49
N ASP A 38 -8.68 4.07 9.40
CA ASP A 38 -8.51 2.64 9.17
C ASP A 38 -7.05 2.27 8.89
N VAL A 39 -6.29 3.13 8.18
CA VAL A 39 -4.95 2.81 7.64
C VAL A 39 -3.82 3.15 8.61
N MET A 40 -3.96 4.22 9.39
CA MET A 40 -2.92 4.66 10.33
C MET A 40 -2.57 3.55 11.33
N GLN A 41 -1.29 3.44 11.67
CA GLN A 41 -0.73 2.42 12.58
C GLN A 41 -0.81 0.96 12.09
N ARG A 42 -1.36 0.68 10.90
CA ARG A 42 -1.19 -0.62 10.25
C ARG A 42 0.20 -0.77 9.65
N THR A 43 0.59 -1.98 9.32
CA THR A 43 1.87 -2.27 8.67
C THR A 43 1.91 -1.71 7.24
N CYS A 44 3.09 -1.27 6.82
CA CYS A 44 3.30 -0.71 5.48
C CYS A 44 3.15 -1.71 4.33
N THR A 45 3.19 -3.02 4.60
CA THR A 45 2.95 -4.08 3.60
C THR A 45 1.57 -3.97 2.95
N CYS A 46 0.62 -3.27 3.61
CA CYS A 46 -0.76 -3.10 3.15
C CYS A 46 -1.45 -4.45 2.89
N ASP A 47 -1.19 -5.43 3.75
CA ASP A 47 -1.76 -6.78 3.71
C ASP A 47 -3.29 -6.80 3.71
N PHE A 48 -3.92 -5.80 4.34
CA PHE A 48 -5.36 -5.57 4.31
C PHE A 48 -5.95 -5.24 2.93
N LEU A 49 -5.11 -4.99 1.93
CA LEU A 49 -5.51 -4.84 0.53
C LEU A 49 -5.37 -6.15 -0.26
N TYR A 50 -4.80 -7.21 0.33
CA TYR A 50 -4.65 -8.49 -0.36
C TYR A 50 -5.98 -9.24 -0.38
N GLY A 51 -6.16 -10.09 -1.39
CA GLY A 51 -7.33 -10.94 -1.51
C GLY A 51 -7.03 -12.21 -2.30
N PRO A 52 -8.07 -12.96 -2.70
CA PRO A 52 -7.92 -14.34 -3.20
C PRO A 52 -7.00 -14.49 -4.41
N MET A 53 -6.93 -13.48 -5.28
CA MET A 53 -6.11 -13.49 -6.50
C MET A 53 -4.83 -12.66 -6.37
N THR A 54 -4.50 -12.15 -5.18
CA THR A 54 -3.22 -11.47 -4.96
C THR A 54 -2.09 -12.50 -5.05
N SER A 55 -1.12 -12.25 -5.93
CA SER A 55 0.00 -13.16 -6.16
C SER A 55 0.85 -13.36 -4.90
N SER A 56 1.05 -14.62 -4.48
CA SER A 56 1.95 -14.95 -3.36
C SER A 56 3.39 -14.54 -3.63
N GLN A 57 3.83 -14.56 -4.89
CA GLN A 57 5.15 -14.09 -5.29
C GLN A 57 5.30 -12.57 -5.06
N ALA A 58 4.26 -11.78 -5.38
CA ALA A 58 4.27 -10.34 -5.14
C ALA A 58 4.37 -10.04 -3.63
N ILE A 59 3.62 -10.77 -2.80
CA ILE A 59 3.68 -10.65 -1.34
C ILE A 59 5.09 -10.94 -0.82
N GLN A 60 5.70 -12.04 -1.28
CA GLN A 60 7.07 -12.41 -0.90
C GLN A 60 8.10 -11.35 -1.33
N GLN A 61 7.96 -10.77 -2.52
CA GLN A 61 8.85 -9.69 -2.97
C GLN A 61 8.80 -8.47 -2.05
N VAL A 62 7.60 -8.06 -1.64
CA VAL A 62 7.41 -6.95 -0.70
C VAL A 62 8.03 -7.28 0.67
N GLN A 63 7.76 -8.46 1.22
CA GLN A 63 8.31 -8.89 2.51
C GLN A 63 9.84 -8.96 2.49
N ASN A 64 10.43 -9.50 1.42
CA ASN A 64 11.88 -9.60 1.27
C ASN A 64 12.53 -8.22 1.14
N ALA A 65 11.92 -7.30 0.40
CA ALA A 65 12.44 -5.94 0.25
C ALA A 65 12.47 -5.19 1.59
N LEU A 66 11.41 -5.35 2.40
CA LEU A 66 11.35 -4.82 3.76
C LEU A 66 12.43 -5.41 4.67
N ALA A 67 12.61 -6.74 4.64
CA ALA A 67 13.61 -7.43 5.46
C ALA A 67 15.06 -7.06 5.08
N THR A 68 15.30 -6.72 3.82
CA THR A 68 16.64 -6.43 3.27
C THR A 68 16.93 -4.94 3.10
N ALA A 69 16.00 -4.07 3.47
CA ALA A 69 16.11 -2.62 3.28
C ALA A 69 16.42 -2.21 1.83
N GLN A 70 15.83 -2.91 0.84
CA GLN A 70 16.03 -2.64 -0.58
C GLN A 70 14.80 -1.97 -1.22
N GLU A 71 15.03 -1.05 -2.18
CA GLU A 71 13.96 -0.52 -3.02
C GLU A 71 13.45 -1.63 -3.95
N VAL A 72 12.12 -1.75 -4.07
CA VAL A 72 11.48 -2.71 -4.98
C VAL A 72 10.25 -2.10 -5.63
N LEU A 73 10.03 -2.42 -6.90
CA LEU A 73 8.79 -2.17 -7.62
C LEU A 73 8.08 -3.51 -7.83
N VAL A 74 6.90 -3.67 -7.25
CA VAL A 74 6.09 -4.89 -7.35
C VAL A 74 4.75 -4.55 -7.96
N GLU A 75 4.30 -5.32 -8.95
CA GLU A 75 2.92 -5.26 -9.42
C GLU A 75 2.07 -6.24 -8.62
N ALA A 76 1.03 -5.73 -7.95
CA ALA A 76 0.13 -6.52 -7.14
C ALA A 76 -1.32 -6.20 -7.45
N LEU A 77 -2.18 -7.22 -7.34
CA LEU A 77 -3.62 -7.03 -7.36
C LEU A 77 -4.11 -6.70 -5.95
N TYR A 78 -4.73 -5.54 -5.79
CA TYR A 78 -5.34 -5.11 -4.53
C TYR A 78 -6.85 -5.10 -4.60
N TYR A 79 -7.46 -5.30 -3.44
CA TYR A 79 -8.89 -5.28 -3.20
C TYR A 79 -9.23 -4.05 -2.37
N LYS A 80 -10.29 -3.35 -2.77
CA LYS A 80 -10.84 -2.25 -2.00
C LYS A 80 -11.53 -2.78 -0.74
N LYS A 81 -11.83 -1.87 0.20
CA LYS A 81 -12.52 -2.18 1.47
C LYS A 81 -13.85 -2.94 1.29
N ASP A 82 -14.57 -2.68 0.20
CA ASP A 82 -15.84 -3.35 -0.13
C ASP A 82 -15.64 -4.77 -0.69
N GLY A 83 -14.42 -5.16 -1.04
CA GLY A 83 -14.07 -6.48 -1.57
C GLY A 83 -14.54 -6.76 -3.00
N GLU A 84 -15.41 -5.93 -3.57
CA GLU A 84 -16.01 -6.13 -4.89
C GLU A 84 -15.11 -5.60 -6.02
N CYS A 85 -14.38 -4.51 -5.74
CA CYS A 85 -13.50 -3.88 -6.72
C CYS A 85 -12.04 -4.26 -6.45
N SER A 86 -11.36 -4.74 -7.50
CA SER A 86 -9.91 -4.94 -7.50
C SER A 86 -9.23 -3.99 -8.48
N CYS A 87 -7.98 -3.62 -8.17
CA CYS A 87 -7.14 -2.81 -9.05
C CYS A 87 -5.71 -3.35 -9.05
N VAL A 88 -5.11 -3.42 -10.24
CA VAL A 88 -3.68 -3.72 -10.38
C VAL A 88 -2.92 -2.43 -10.09
N CYS A 89 -2.01 -2.49 -9.13
CA CYS A 89 -1.21 -1.35 -8.69
C CYS A 89 0.26 -1.73 -8.71
N SER A 90 1.10 -0.83 -9.22
CA SER A 90 2.55 -0.92 -9.05
C SER A 90 2.90 -0.29 -7.69
N GLN A 91 3.23 -1.13 -6.72
CA GLN A 91 3.71 -0.72 -5.42
C GLN A 91 5.21 -0.50 -5.49
N ASN A 92 5.63 0.75 -5.36
CA ASN A 92 7.03 1.11 -5.21
C ASN A 92 7.36 1.27 -3.73
N PHE A 93 8.17 0.36 -3.20
CA PHE A 93 8.66 0.38 -1.83
C PHE A 93 10.03 1.04 -1.79
N ARG A 94 10.12 2.17 -1.09
CA ARG A 94 11.38 2.89 -0.82
C ARG A 94 11.56 2.96 0.68
N ILE A 95 12.74 2.57 1.14
CA ILE A 95 13.10 2.44 2.57
C ILE A 95 14.01 3.59 2.95
#